data_AF-A0AAP0NKS7-F1
#
_entry.id   AF-A0AAP0NKS7-F1
#
_cell.length_a   1.000
_cell.length_b   1.000
_cell.length_c   1.000
_cell.angle_alpha   90.00
_cell.angle_beta   90.00
_cell.angle_gamma   90.00
#
_symmetry.space_group_name_H-M   'P 1'
#
loop_
_entity.id
_entity.type
_entity.pdbx_description
1 polymer ?
#
loop_
_entity_poly.entity_id
_entity_poly.type
_entity_poly.pdbx_seq_one_letter_code
_entity_poly.pdbx_strand_id
1 'polypeptide(L)'
;MIMEMKLKLRPDIVFDIKEMVMKRMARLDSDDEECFSYVSASRSAIDNLEKTLLDKCYNCSICLKDMEIGIEVMRFPCSQAFHPNCMA
;
A
#
# COMPACT_ATOMS: atom_id res chain seq x y z
N MET A 1 -32.30 -16.53 6.81
CA MET A 1 -32.31 -15.08 7.13
C MET A 1 -30.89 -14.57 6.94
N ILE A 2 -30.63 -13.84 5.86
CA ILE A 2 -29.29 -13.29 5.59
C ILE A 2 -29.16 -12.00 6.41
N MET A 3 -28.22 -11.95 7.36
CA MET A 3 -27.92 -10.75 8.12
C MET A 3 -27.02 -9.84 7.26
N GLU A 4 -27.57 -8.72 6.81
CA GLU A 4 -26.81 -7.68 6.11
C GLU A 4 -25.86 -6.99 7.09
N MET A 5 -24.56 -7.24 6.97
CA MET A 5 -23.52 -6.51 7.70
C MET A 5 -23.18 -5.23 6.93
N LYS A 6 -23.79 -4.11 7.33
CA LYS A 6 -23.48 -2.79 6.77
C LYS A 6 -22.12 -2.31 7.30
N LEU A 7 -21.08 -2.41 6.47
CA LEU A 7 -19.81 -1.72 6.68
C LEU A 7 -20.06 -0.20 6.59
N LYS A 8 -19.98 0.51 7.72
CA LYS A 8 -20.03 1.98 7.73
C LYS A 8 -18.63 2.52 7.42
N LEU A 9 -18.44 3.08 6.24
CA LEU A 9 -17.24 3.86 5.95
C LEU A 9 -17.21 5.10 6.85
N ARG A 10 -16.10 5.25 7.57
CA ARG A 10 -15.76 6.42 8.37
C ARG A 10 -15.45 7.58 7.42
N PRO A 11 -16.19 8.70 7.44
CA PRO A 11 -16.00 9.81 6.51
C PRO A 11 -14.63 10.48 6.65
N ASP A 12 -13.99 10.36 7.83
CA ASP A 12 -12.61 10.78 8.10
C ASP A 12 -11.53 9.92 7.41
N ILE A 13 -11.92 8.76 6.85
CA ILE A 13 -11.04 7.85 6.09
C ILE A 13 -11.36 7.90 4.59
N VAL A 14 -12.36 8.69 4.18
CA VAL A 14 -12.60 8.97 2.75
C VAL A 14 -11.48 9.89 2.28
N PHE A 15 -10.34 9.29 1.99
CA PHE A 15 -9.33 9.88 1.14
C PHE A 15 -10.00 10.13 -0.21
N ASP A 16 -10.22 11.40 -0.55
CA ASP A 16 -10.79 11.75 -1.85
C ASP A 16 -9.78 11.33 -2.93
N ILE A 17 -10.03 10.17 -3.51
CA ILE A 17 -9.22 9.62 -4.60
C ILE A 17 -9.19 10.63 -5.75
N LYS A 18 -10.27 11.38 -5.98
CA LYS A 18 -10.29 12.41 -7.03
C LYS A 18 -9.35 13.55 -6.69
N GLU A 19 -9.33 14.02 -5.45
CA GLU A 19 -8.40 15.07 -5.03
C GLU A 19 -6.93 14.62 -5.16
N MET A 20 -6.60 13.40 -4.72
CA MET A 20 -5.25 12.86 -4.87
C MET A 20 -4.84 12.70 -6.33
N VAL A 21 -5.75 12.20 -7.19
CA VAL A 21 -5.50 12.03 -8.63
C VAL A 21 -5.32 13.39 -9.29
N MET A 22 -6.19 14.36 -9.02
CA MET A 22 -6.10 15.72 -9.58
C MET A 22 -4.82 16.43 -9.13
N LYS A 23 -4.44 16.29 -7.86
CA LYS A 23 -3.20 16.86 -7.32
C LYS A 23 -1.95 16.20 -7.92
N ARG A 24 -2.01 14.92 -8.30
CA ARG A 24 -0.92 14.20 -8.97
C ARG A 24 -0.82 14.58 -10.45
N MET A 25 -1.96 14.73 -11.14
CA MET A 25 -2.04 15.23 -12.51
C MET A 25 -1.48 16.66 -12.59
N ALA A 26 -1.85 17.54 -11.64
CA ALA A 26 -1.36 18.92 -11.60
C ALA A 26 0.16 19.05 -11.38
N ARG A 27 0.84 18.03 -10.83
CA ARG A 27 2.31 18.01 -10.72
C ARG A 27 3.01 17.66 -12.03
N LEU A 28 2.30 17.02 -12.97
CA LEU A 28 2.83 16.66 -14.29
C LEU A 28 2.69 17.80 -15.31
N ASP A 29 1.76 18.73 -15.06
CA ASP A 29 1.47 19.90 -15.92
C ASP A 29 2.26 21.18 -15.51
N SER A 30 3.10 21.12 -14.47
CA SER A 30 3.95 22.24 -14.04
C SER A 30 5.29 22.15 -14.76
N ASP A 31 5.68 23.16 -15.53
CA ASP A 31 7.00 23.29 -16.22
C ASP A 31 8.20 23.37 -15.25
N ASP A 32 7.98 23.17 -13.94
CA ASP A 32 9.03 22.95 -12.96
C ASP A 32 9.39 21.46 -12.97
N GLU A 33 10.33 21.10 -13.83
CA GLU A 33 11.05 19.81 -13.83
C GLU A 33 11.89 19.64 -12.54
N GLU A 34 11.27 19.73 -11.36
CA GLU A 34 11.79 19.06 -10.19
C GLU A 34 11.44 17.58 -10.34
N CYS A 35 12.22 16.90 -11.17
CA CYS A 35 12.21 15.47 -11.32
C CYS A 35 12.47 14.87 -9.93
N PHE A 36 11.39 14.52 -9.22
CA PHE A 36 11.45 13.73 -8.00
C PHE A 36 12.06 12.38 -8.37
N SER A 37 13.40 12.33 -8.37
CA SER A 37 14.14 11.11 -8.57
C SER A 37 13.90 10.21 -7.35
N TYR A 38 13.02 9.23 -7.52
CA TYR A 38 12.91 8.14 -6.57
C TYR A 38 14.09 7.20 -6.82
N VAL A 39 14.99 7.16 -5.86
CA VAL A 39 16.07 6.17 -5.85
C VAL A 39 15.51 4.87 -5.29
N SER A 40 15.69 3.78 -6.02
CA SER A 40 15.34 2.44 -5.54
C SER A 40 16.08 2.13 -4.25
N ALA A 41 15.42 1.41 -3.34
CA ALA A 41 16.07 0.92 -2.13
C ALA A 41 17.21 -0.05 -2.47
N SER A 42 18.27 -0.06 -1.65
CA SER A 42 19.32 -1.06 -1.76
C SER A 42 18.78 -2.45 -1.40
N ARG A 43 19.42 -3.51 -1.91
CA ARG A 43 19.04 -4.88 -1.54
C ARG A 43 19.12 -5.12 -0.03
N SER A 44 20.15 -4.57 0.61
CA SER A 44 20.31 -4.60 2.07
C SER A 44 19.16 -3.90 2.80
N ALA A 45 18.60 -2.82 2.27
CA ALA A 45 17.47 -2.14 2.90
C ALA A 45 16.20 -2.99 2.82
N ILE A 46 15.98 -3.70 1.71
CA ILE A 46 14.84 -4.60 1.51
C ILE A 46 14.97 -5.84 2.40
N ASP A 47 16.15 -6.46 2.45
CA ASP A 47 16.39 -7.68 3.22
C ASP A 47 16.24 -7.48 4.75
N ASN A 48 16.43 -6.25 5.22
CA ASN A 48 16.27 -5.85 6.63
C ASN A 48 14.85 -5.38 6.99
N LEU A 49 13.88 -5.45 6.06
CA LEU A 49 12.48 -5.19 6.39
C LEU A 49 11.97 -6.22 7.41
N GLU A 50 11.06 -5.77 8.27
CA GLU A 50 10.43 -6.64 9.26
C GLU A 50 9.63 -7.74 8.54
N LYS A 51 9.96 -8.99 8.83
CA LYS A 51 9.17 -10.16 8.44
C LYS A 51 8.28 -10.54 9.61
N THR A 52 6.98 -10.53 9.40
CA THR A 52 6.01 -10.82 10.45
C THR A 52 4.86 -11.65 9.91
N LEU A 53 4.09 -12.26 10.80
CA LEU A 53 2.89 -12.99 10.44
C LEU A 53 1.72 -12.02 10.33
N LEU A 54 0.93 -12.17 9.28
CA LEU A 54 -0.22 -11.32 9.07
C LEU A 54 -1.28 -11.59 10.15
N ASP A 55 -1.72 -10.53 10.83
CA ASP A 55 -2.69 -10.57 11.93
C ASP A 55 -4.15 -10.40 11.46
N LYS A 56 -4.36 -9.92 10.23
CA LYS A 56 -5.67 -9.63 9.62
C LYS A 56 -5.62 -9.84 8.12
N CYS A 57 -6.71 -10.32 7.52
CA CYS A 57 -6.78 -10.47 6.06
C CYS A 57 -6.53 -9.13 5.35
N TYR A 58 -5.64 -9.16 4.36
CA TYR A 58 -5.28 -8.00 3.53
C TYR A 58 -5.18 -8.41 2.06
N ASN A 59 -5.15 -7.43 1.17
CA ASN A 59 -4.84 -7.67 -0.25
C ASN A 59 -3.44 -7.13 -0.56
N CYS A 60 -2.64 -7.92 -1.27
CA CYS A 60 -1.36 -7.46 -1.77
C CYS A 60 -1.59 -6.59 -3.01
N SER A 61 -1.32 -5.29 -2.94
CA SER A 61 -1.56 -4.36 -4.06
C SER A 61 -0.59 -4.54 -5.24
N ILE A 62 0.42 -5.41 -5.12
CA ILE A 62 1.35 -5.73 -6.21
C ILE A 62 0.81 -6.85 -7.10
N CYS A 63 0.43 -7.99 -6.50
CA CYS A 63 -0.08 -9.14 -7.26
C CYS A 63 -1.61 -9.22 -7.29
N LEU A 64 -2.30 -8.33 -6.59
CA LEU A 64 -3.76 -8.24 -6.48
C LEU A 64 -4.41 -9.52 -5.93
N LYS A 65 -3.70 -10.26 -5.09
CA LYS A 65 -4.17 -11.46 -4.41
C LYS A 65 -4.38 -11.21 -2.92
N ASP A 66 -5.35 -11.92 -2.36
CA ASP A 66 -5.59 -11.97 -0.92
C ASP A 66 -4.41 -12.57 -0.17
N MET A 67 -4.18 -12.05 1.03
CA MET A 67 -3.22 -12.52 2.01
C MET A 67 -3.98 -13.01 3.23
N GLU A 68 -3.83 -14.29 3.54
CA GLU A 68 -4.51 -14.95 4.65
C GLU A 68 -3.78 -14.71 5.98
N ILE A 69 -4.52 -14.80 7.09
CA ILE A 69 -3.96 -14.66 8.44
C ILE A 69 -2.92 -15.76 8.67
N GLY A 70 -1.78 -15.39 9.25
CA GLY A 70 -0.70 -16.33 9.57
C GLY A 70 0.29 -16.60 8.43
N ILE A 71 0.16 -15.96 7.26
CA ILE A 71 1.21 -15.99 6.24
C ILE A 71 2.34 -15.00 6.59
N GLU A 72 3.56 -15.31 6.15
CA GLU A 72 4.69 -14.40 6.26
C GLU A 72 4.53 -13.22 5.28
N VAL A 73 4.65 -12.00 5.81
CA VAL A 73 4.61 -10.76 5.04
C VAL A 73 5.81 -9.87 5.37
N MET A 74 6.24 -9.06 4.41
CA MET A 74 7.19 -7.98 4.65
C MET A 74 6.44 -6.71 5.02
N ARG A 75 6.72 -6.15 6.21
CA ARG A 75 6.11 -4.93 6.72
C ARG A 75 7.03 -3.73 6.50
N PHE A 76 6.52 -2.72 5.81
CA PHE A 76 7.21 -1.46 5.61
C PHE A 76 7.05 -0.54 6.83
N PRO A 77 7.99 0.41 7.04
CA PRO A 77 7.87 1.43 8.09
C PRO A 77 6.59 2.26 7.99
N CYS A 78 5.98 2.36 6.80
CA CYS A 78 4.69 3.02 6.57
C CYS A 78 3.47 2.12 6.88
N SER A 79 3.67 1.01 7.59
CA SER A 79 2.64 0.03 7.99
C SER A 79 1.97 -0.76 6.87
N GLN A 80 2.43 -0.64 5.62
CA GLN A 80 1.96 -1.49 4.53
C GLN A 80 2.65 -2.85 4.56
N ALA A 81 1.92 -3.90 4.18
CA ALA A 81 2.40 -5.28 4.15
C ALA A 81 2.25 -5.89 2.76
N PHE A 82 3.22 -6.69 2.34
CA PHE A 82 3.25 -7.34 1.03
C PHE A 82 3.79 -8.76 1.13
N HIS A 83 3.50 -9.59 0.13
CA HIS A 83 4.18 -10.86 -0.02
C HIS A 83 5.69 -10.63 -0.15
N PRO A 84 6.53 -11.47 0.50
CA PRO A 84 7.98 -11.36 0.37
C PRO A 84 8.46 -11.38 -1.09
N ASN A 85 7.83 -12.23 -1.92
CA ASN A 85 8.20 -12.36 -3.33
C ASN A 85 7.68 -11.22 -4.22
N CYS A 86 6.75 -10.39 -3.75
CA CYS A 86 6.26 -9.24 -4.52
C CYS A 86 7.21 -8.03 -4.45
N MET A 87 8.11 -8.01 -3.48
CA MET A 87 9.11 -6.96 -3.28
C MET A 87 10.54 -7.37 -3.66
N ALA A 88 10.73 -8.66 -3.97
CA ALA A 88 12.04 -9.27 -4.21
C ALA A 88 12.60 -8.99 -5.60
#